data_AF-A0A962L6N4-F1
#
_entry.id   AF-A0A962L6N4-F1
#
_cell.length_a   1.000
_cell.length_b   1.000
_cell.length_c   1.000
_cell.angle_alpha   90.00
_cell.angle_beta   90.00
_cell.angle_gamma   90.00
#
_symmetry.space_group_name_H-M   'P 1'
#
loop_
_entity.id
_entity.type
_entity.pdbx_description
1 polymer ?
#
loop_
_entity_poly.entity_id
_entity_poly.type
_entity_poly.pdbx_seq_one_letter_code
_entity_poly.pdbx_strand_id
1 'polypeptide(L)'
;TKIGNFQALQHALVDIFVELEQARSMAIVAAVHAGSEDAGARRRAISAAKVQIGKSGRIVGQTAVQLHGGMGMTDEMQVGHYFKRLTAIEQSFGDSDHHLARFQAG
;
A
#
# COMPACT_ATOMS: atom_id res chain seq x y z
N THR A 1 -14.23 -23.95 -16.18
CA THR A 1 -14.88 -22.69 -15.74
C THR A 1 -13.80 -21.69 -15.37
N LYS A 2 -13.81 -20.45 -15.91
CA LYS A 2 -12.79 -19.45 -15.57
C LYS A 2 -13.10 -18.84 -14.20
N ILE A 3 -12.11 -18.84 -13.30
CA ILE A 3 -12.25 -18.29 -11.94
C ILE A 3 -12.59 -16.78 -11.99
N GLY A 4 -12.11 -16.04 -12.99
CA GLY A 4 -12.41 -14.60 -13.14
C GLY A 4 -13.87 -14.22 -13.43
N ASN A 5 -14.78 -15.19 -13.57
CA ASN A 5 -16.22 -14.93 -13.74
C ASN A 5 -16.99 -14.81 -12.41
N PHE A 6 -16.35 -15.07 -11.27
CA PHE A 6 -16.97 -14.90 -9.95
C PHE A 6 -16.96 -13.41 -9.55
N GLN A 7 -18.14 -12.81 -9.37
CA GLN A 7 -18.26 -11.39 -9.05
C GLN A 7 -17.49 -10.98 -7.78
N ALA A 8 -17.48 -11.83 -6.74
CA ALA A 8 -16.72 -11.57 -5.52
C ALA A 8 -15.21 -11.40 -5.79
N LEU A 9 -14.65 -12.17 -6.74
CA LEU A 9 -13.26 -12.03 -7.15
C LEU A 9 -13.03 -10.77 -7.98
N GLN A 10 -13.98 -10.43 -8.86
CA GLN A 10 -13.89 -9.20 -9.64
C GLN A 10 -13.89 -7.97 -8.74
N HIS A 11 -14.79 -7.92 -7.74
CA HIS A 11 -14.86 -6.82 -6.78
C HIS A 11 -13.56 -6.70 -5.99
N ALA A 12 -13.04 -7.81 -5.47
CA ALA A 12 -11.76 -7.82 -4.75
C ALA A 12 -10.58 -7.34 -5.63
N LEU A 13 -10.58 -7.70 -6.92
CA LEU A 13 -9.55 -7.23 -7.86
C LEU A 13 -9.69 -5.74 -8.18
N VAL A 14 -10.92 -5.21 -8.26
CA VAL A 14 -11.17 -3.77 -8.41
C VAL A 14 -10.66 -3.02 -7.17
N ASP A 15 -10.92 -3.51 -5.97
CA ASP A 15 -10.44 -2.90 -4.73
C ASP A 15 -8.91 -2.87 -4.67
N ILE A 16 -8.25 -3.99 -5.03
CA ILE A 16 -6.79 -4.07 -5.15
C ILE A 16 -6.27 -3.04 -6.17
N PHE A 17 -6.92 -2.93 -7.32
CA PHE A 17 -6.52 -2.02 -8.37
C PHE A 17 -6.62 -0.55 -7.92
N VAL A 18 -7.72 -0.17 -7.27
CA VAL A 18 -7.91 1.19 -6.74
C VAL A 18 -6.83 1.53 -5.72
N GLU A 19 -6.54 0.63 -4.78
CA GLU A 19 -5.53 0.87 -3.76
C GLU A 19 -4.11 0.94 -4.35
N LEU A 20 -3.80 0.13 -5.36
CA LEU A 20 -2.53 0.21 -6.09
C LEU A 20 -2.35 1.57 -6.77
N GLU A 21 -3.38 2.06 -7.45
CA GLU A 21 -3.31 3.35 -8.15
C GLU A 21 -3.28 4.54 -7.19
N GLN A 22 -3.93 4.46 -6.03
CA GLN A 22 -3.79 5.45 -4.96
C GLN A 22 -2.35 5.50 -4.42
N ALA A 23 -1.76 4.34 -4.13
CA ALA A 23 -0.37 4.26 -3.67
C ALA A 23 0.61 4.81 -4.71
N ARG A 24 0.43 4.45 -5.98
CA ARG A 24 1.24 4.94 -7.11
C ARG A 24 1.15 6.46 -7.24
N SER A 25 -0.07 7.01 -7.22
CA SER A 25 -0.29 8.44 -7.35
C SER A 25 0.39 9.21 -6.23
N MET A 26 0.27 8.74 -4.99
CA MET A 26 0.92 9.39 -3.85
C MET A 26 2.45 9.27 -3.87
N ALA A 27 2.99 8.15 -4.37
CA ALA A 27 4.43 8.03 -4.59
C ALA A 27 4.95 9.06 -5.61
N ILE A 28 4.18 9.32 -6.69
CA ILE A 28 4.51 10.35 -7.68
C ILE A 28 4.47 11.74 -7.05
N VAL A 29 3.43 12.05 -6.25
CA VAL A 29 3.34 13.33 -5.52
C VAL A 29 4.56 13.53 -4.62
N ALA A 30 4.95 12.51 -3.84
CA ALA A 30 6.16 12.59 -3.02
C ALA A 30 7.43 12.82 -3.85
N ALA A 31 7.58 12.14 -4.99
CA ALA A 31 8.72 12.30 -5.87
C ALA A 31 8.81 13.72 -6.46
N VAL A 32 7.68 14.27 -6.93
CA VAL A 32 7.60 15.65 -7.44
C VAL A 32 8.01 16.66 -6.37
N HIS A 33 7.53 16.46 -5.14
CA HIS A 33 7.84 17.39 -4.05
C HIS A 33 9.21 17.14 -3.41
N ALA A 34 9.87 16.01 -3.62
CA ALA A 34 11.13 15.67 -2.96
C ALA A 34 12.25 16.70 -3.17
N GLY A 35 12.27 17.36 -4.33
CA GLY A 35 13.24 18.41 -4.67
C GLY A 35 12.79 19.84 -4.37
N SER A 36 11.61 20.05 -3.78
CA SER A 36 11.10 21.39 -3.45
C SER A 36 12.04 22.12 -2.49
N GLU A 37 12.23 23.43 -2.60
CA GLU A 37 13.03 24.21 -1.63
C GLU A 37 12.30 24.39 -0.29
N ASP A 38 10.96 24.33 -0.29
CA ASP A 38 10.14 24.40 0.93
C ASP A 38 10.19 23.07 1.71
N ALA A 39 10.87 23.09 2.86
CA ALA A 39 10.99 21.95 3.75
C ALA A 39 9.64 21.46 4.32
N GLY A 40 8.67 22.37 4.51
CA GLY A 40 7.32 22.03 4.95
C GLY A 40 6.58 21.22 3.89
N ALA A 41 6.55 21.73 2.64
CA ALA A 41 5.97 21.02 1.50
C ALA A 41 6.59 19.63 1.29
N ARG A 42 7.93 19.52 1.33
CA ARG A 42 8.64 18.22 1.24
C ARG A 42 8.15 17.25 2.32
N ARG A 43 8.17 17.66 3.59
CA ARG A 43 7.80 16.80 4.72
C ARG A 43 6.35 16.34 4.67
N ARG A 44 5.42 17.23 4.31
CA ARG A 44 4.00 16.89 4.18
C ARG A 44 3.77 15.90 3.04
N ALA A 45 4.36 16.12 1.87
CA ALA A 45 4.22 15.22 0.72
C ALA A 45 4.76 13.81 1.01
N ILE A 46 5.96 13.70 1.61
CA ILE A 46 6.55 12.41 1.98
C ILE A 46 5.68 11.69 3.03
N SER A 47 5.21 12.41 4.05
CA SER A 47 4.40 11.80 5.12
C SER A 47 3.03 11.36 4.62
N ALA A 48 2.36 12.17 3.81
CA ALA A 48 1.09 11.79 3.18
C ALA A 48 1.25 10.54 2.30
N ALA A 49 2.33 10.47 1.51
CA ALA A 49 2.59 9.31 0.69
C ALA A 49 2.85 8.04 1.52
N LYS A 50 3.61 8.14 2.61
CA LYS A 50 3.87 6.99 3.48
C LYS A 50 2.58 6.45 4.12
N VAL A 51 1.68 7.33 4.56
CA VAL A 51 0.37 6.95 5.10
C VAL A 51 -0.45 6.19 4.06
N GLN A 52 -0.59 6.76 2.85
CA GLN A 52 -1.38 6.12 1.80
C GLN A 52 -0.77 4.78 1.36
N ILE A 53 0.56 4.73 1.12
CA ILE A 53 1.25 3.49 0.71
C ILE A 53 1.11 2.41 1.79
N GLY A 54 1.23 2.76 3.07
CA GLY A 54 1.02 1.83 4.18
C GLY A 54 -0.40 1.26 4.21
N LYS A 55 -1.41 2.12 4.07
CA LYS A 55 -2.82 1.71 3.98
C LYS A 55 -3.07 0.78 2.78
N SER A 56 -2.68 1.21 1.59
CA SER A 56 -2.90 0.46 0.36
C SER A 56 -2.14 -0.87 0.35
N GLY A 57 -0.90 -0.88 0.83
CA GLY A 57 -0.10 -2.11 0.95
C GLY A 57 -0.74 -3.16 1.86
N ARG A 58 -1.35 -2.73 2.98
CA ARG A 58 -2.10 -3.64 3.86
C ARG A 58 -3.30 -4.26 3.14
N ILE A 59 -4.13 -3.43 2.49
CA ILE A 59 -5.33 -3.90 1.78
C ILE A 59 -4.95 -4.84 0.63
N VAL A 60 -4.01 -4.43 -0.22
CA VAL A 60 -3.55 -5.25 -1.36
C VAL A 60 -3.01 -6.60 -0.87
N GLY A 61 -2.14 -6.59 0.14
CA GLY A 61 -1.54 -7.81 0.66
C GLY A 61 -2.55 -8.76 1.31
N GLN A 62 -3.45 -8.25 2.16
CA GLN A 62 -4.47 -9.06 2.83
C GLN A 62 -5.48 -9.64 1.84
N THR A 63 -5.99 -8.83 0.92
CA THR A 63 -6.92 -9.29 -0.11
C THR A 63 -6.24 -10.33 -1.01
N ALA A 64 -5.00 -10.10 -1.44
CA ALA A 64 -4.27 -11.05 -2.26
C ALA A 64 -4.09 -12.41 -1.55
N VAL A 65 -3.71 -12.43 -0.27
CA VAL A 65 -3.63 -13.68 0.50
C VAL A 65 -5.00 -14.36 0.60
N GLN A 66 -6.07 -13.60 0.89
CA GLN A 66 -7.43 -14.13 1.01
C GLN A 66 -7.93 -14.77 -0.30
N LEU A 67 -7.59 -14.20 -1.45
CA LEU A 67 -7.93 -14.76 -2.77
C LEU A 67 -7.30 -16.14 -3.01
N HIS A 68 -6.18 -16.45 -2.34
CA HIS A 68 -5.50 -17.74 -2.43
C HIS A 68 -5.92 -18.72 -1.31
N GLY A 69 -6.79 -18.30 -0.38
CA GLY A 69 -7.19 -19.09 0.78
C GLY A 69 -6.01 -19.45 1.70
N GLY A 70 -6.10 -20.58 2.40
CA GLY A 70 -5.05 -21.02 3.32
C GLY A 70 -3.67 -21.21 2.67
N MET A 71 -3.64 -21.52 1.36
CA MET A 71 -2.40 -21.63 0.58
C MET A 71 -1.66 -20.30 0.44
N GLY A 72 -2.35 -19.16 0.52
CA GLY A 72 -1.76 -17.83 0.35
C GLY A 72 -0.73 -17.45 1.43
N MET A 73 -0.74 -18.13 2.58
CA MET A 73 0.20 -17.88 3.68
C MET A 73 1.41 -18.84 3.68
N THR A 74 1.40 -19.82 2.77
CA THR A 74 2.44 -20.84 2.67
C THR A 74 3.65 -20.33 1.88
N ASP A 75 4.83 -20.91 2.06
CA ASP A 75 6.07 -20.47 1.38
C ASP A 75 6.13 -20.96 -0.08
N GLU A 76 5.21 -21.85 -0.47
CA GLU A 76 4.98 -22.37 -1.81
C GLU A 76 4.38 -21.31 -2.74
N MET A 77 3.74 -20.26 -2.19
CA MET A 77 3.17 -19.16 -2.95
C MET A 77 3.90 -17.85 -2.71
N GLN A 78 4.31 -17.18 -3.79
CA GLN A 78 4.99 -15.88 -3.70
C GLN A 78 4.13 -14.80 -3.01
N VAL A 79 2.80 -14.94 -3.00
CA VAL A 79 1.88 -13.97 -2.38
C VAL A 79 2.15 -13.79 -0.88
N GLY A 80 2.51 -14.85 -0.17
CA GLY A 80 2.91 -14.77 1.25
C GLY A 80 4.20 -13.98 1.44
N HIS A 81 5.16 -14.11 0.52
CA HIS A 81 6.41 -13.32 0.53
C HIS A 81 6.14 -11.83 0.24
N TYR A 82 5.27 -11.52 -0.72
CA TYR A 82 4.88 -10.14 -1.00
C TYR A 82 4.14 -9.51 0.18
N PHE A 83 3.24 -10.24 0.84
CA PHE A 83 2.57 -9.76 2.05
C PHE A 83 3.59 -9.40 3.14
N LYS A 84 4.50 -10.33 3.48
CA LYS A 84 5.59 -10.08 4.46
C LYS A 84 6.42 -8.84 4.08
N ARG A 85 6.75 -8.68 2.79
CA ARG A 85 7.49 -7.51 2.29
C ARG A 85 6.70 -6.20 2.43
N LEU A 86 5.41 -6.20 2.10
CA LEU A 86 4.54 -5.02 2.27
C LEU A 86 4.43 -4.63 3.74
N THR A 87 4.31 -5.61 4.65
CA THR A 87 4.35 -5.37 6.10
C THR A 87 5.68 -4.77 6.56
N ALA A 88 6.81 -5.28 6.05
CA ALA A 88 8.11 -4.71 6.37
C ALA A 88 8.28 -3.27 5.86
N ILE A 89 7.78 -2.95 4.65
CA ILE A 89 7.78 -1.58 4.10
C ILE A 89 6.90 -0.64 4.92
N GLU A 90 5.76 -1.13 5.42
CA GLU A 90 4.90 -0.37 6.32
C GLU A 90 5.68 0.07 7.56
N GLN A 91 6.42 -0.85 8.20
CA GLN A 91 7.10 -0.57 9.46
C GLN A 91 8.42 0.20 9.27
N SER A 92 8.97 0.20 8.05
CA SER A 92 10.24 0.87 7.76
C SER A 92 10.08 2.39 7.73
N PHE A 93 11.07 3.09 8.30
CA PHE A 93 11.19 4.56 8.33
C PHE A 93 10.06 5.30 9.06
N GLY A 94 9.31 4.59 9.91
CA GLY A 94 8.10 5.09 10.56
C GLY A 94 6.85 4.49 9.91
N ASP A 95 5.92 4.08 10.75
CA ASP A 95 4.64 3.50 10.34
C ASP A 95 3.62 4.59 9.95
N SER A 96 2.43 4.14 9.58
CA SER A 96 1.33 5.02 9.17
C SER A 96 0.96 6.04 10.27
N ASP A 97 0.96 5.63 11.53
CA ASP A 97 0.56 6.50 12.65
C ASP A 97 1.62 7.57 12.91
N HIS A 98 2.90 7.19 12.86
CA HIS A 98 4.03 8.12 12.94
C HIS A 98 3.93 9.21 11.86
N HIS A 99 3.69 8.81 10.61
CA HIS A 99 3.60 9.77 9.51
C HIS A 99 2.30 10.58 9.51
N LEU A 100 1.19 10.04 10.02
CA LEU A 100 -0.04 10.80 10.21
C LEU A 100 0.17 11.93 11.23
N ALA A 101 0.80 11.64 12.37
CA ALA A 101 1.13 12.65 13.37
C ALA A 101 2.05 13.75 12.80
N ARG A 102 3.06 13.36 12.00
CA ARG A 102 3.96 14.31 11.32
C ARG A 102 3.24 15.17 10.27
N PHE A 103 2.26 14.62 9.58
CA PHE A 103 1.47 15.35 8.60
C PHE A 103 0.58 16.40 9.29
N GLN A 104 0.01 16.08 10.46
CA GLN A 104 -0.83 16.99 11.24
C GLN A 104 -0.03 18.10 11.94
N ALA A 105 1.22 17.82 12.32
CA ALA A 105 2.08 18.77 13.02
C ALA A 105 2.79 19.78 12.08
N GLY A 106 2.62 19.66 10.76
CA GLY A 106 3.41 20.36 9.74
C GLY A 106 2.64 21.35 8.88
#